data_AF-A0A921L9B0-F1
#
_entry.id   AF-A0A921L9B0-F1
#
_cell.length_a   1.000
_cell.length_b   1.000
_cell.length_c   1.000
_cell.angle_alpha   90.00
_cell.angle_beta   90.00
_cell.angle_gamma   90.00
#
_symmetry.space_group_name_H-M   'P 1'
#
loop_
_entity.id
_entity.type
_entity.pdbx_description
1 polymer ?
#
loop_
_entity_poly.entity_id
_entity_poly.type
_entity_poly.pdbx_seq_one_letter_code
_entity_poly.pdbx_strand_id
1 'polypeptide(L)'
;GIGKSETALELVKRGHRLIADDRVDVYQRDEKTIVGEAPKILNHLLEIRGIGIIDVMNLFGAGAVRSKSEIQLIINLENWSADKNYDRIGTLEDKRTFFDVDVPQITVPVKVGRNISIIIEVAAMNYRAKKMGYDATKKFEDNLGLLIKENEAKTKNDGEGK
;
A
#
# COMPACT_ATOMS: atom_id res chain seq x y z
N GLY A 1 -15.70 -6.60 9.67
CA GLY A 1 -14.81 -5.52 9.20
C GLY A 1 -13.94 -6.07 8.10
N ILE A 2 -13.23 -5.22 7.36
CA ILE A 2 -12.33 -5.67 6.27
C ILE A 2 -10.95 -6.16 6.78
N GLY A 3 -10.72 -6.17 8.10
CA GLY A 3 -9.50 -6.66 8.72
C GLY A 3 -8.40 -5.62 8.96
N LYS A 4 -8.74 -4.33 9.09
CA LYS A 4 -7.75 -3.23 9.24
C LYS A 4 -6.91 -3.39 10.51
N SER A 5 -7.55 -3.56 11.67
CA SER A 5 -6.88 -3.60 12.97
C SER A 5 -6.05 -4.89 13.13
N GLU A 6 -6.55 -6.03 12.63
CA GLU A 6 -5.79 -7.29 12.59
C GLU A 6 -4.56 -7.18 11.68
N THR A 7 -4.69 -6.52 10.53
CA THR A 7 -3.58 -6.22 9.61
C THR A 7 -2.58 -5.27 10.27
N ALA A 8 -3.04 -4.24 10.98
CA ALA A 8 -2.17 -3.31 11.72
C ALA A 8 -1.37 -4.03 12.81
N LEU A 9 -1.99 -4.94 13.56
CA LEU A 9 -1.32 -5.76 14.56
C LEU A 9 -0.23 -6.66 13.95
N GLU A 10 -0.51 -7.29 12.81
CA GLU A 10 0.49 -8.10 12.11
C GLU A 10 1.65 -7.25 11.59
N LEU A 11 1.39 -6.04 11.08
CA LEU A 11 2.44 -5.10 10.67
C LEU A 11 3.31 -4.68 11.86
N VAL A 12 2.71 -4.38 13.02
CA VAL A 12 3.46 -4.08 14.25
C VAL A 12 4.37 -5.25 14.64
N LYS A 13 3.85 -6.48 14.64
CA LYS A 13 4.64 -7.69 14.93
C LYS A 13 5.84 -7.87 13.98
N ARG A 14 5.75 -7.32 12.77
CA ARG A 14 6.81 -7.37 11.74
C ARG A 14 7.76 -6.18 11.79
N GLY A 15 7.68 -5.35 12.83
CA GLY A 15 8.60 -4.25 13.10
C GLY A 15 8.13 -2.88 12.61
N HIS A 16 6.90 -2.76 12.12
CA HIS A 16 6.32 -1.47 11.76
C HIS A 16 5.77 -0.75 13.00
N ARG A 17 5.47 0.54 12.84
CA ARG A 17 4.98 1.40 13.93
C ARG A 17 3.52 1.75 13.74
N LEU A 18 2.72 1.58 14.78
CA LEU A 18 1.36 2.10 14.85
C LEU A 18 1.38 3.59 15.15
N ILE A 19 0.57 4.36 14.40
CA ILE A 19 0.34 5.78 14.67
C ILE A 19 -1.05 5.94 15.29
N ALA A 20 -2.08 5.35 14.67
CA ALA A 20 -3.47 5.44 15.08
C ALA A 20 -4.26 4.22 14.57
N ASP A 21 -5.34 3.86 15.27
CA ASP A 21 -6.34 2.86 14.85
C ASP A 21 -7.76 3.47 14.90
N ASP A 22 -8.65 2.97 14.04
CA ASP A 22 -10.04 3.42 13.81
C ASP A 22 -10.21 4.90 13.36
N ARG A 23 -9.79 5.85 14.19
CA ARG A 23 -9.82 7.29 13.90
C ARG A 23 -8.41 7.87 13.82
N VAL A 24 -8.17 8.64 12.77
CA VAL A 24 -6.92 9.38 12.55
C VAL A 24 -7.27 10.87 12.50
N ASP A 25 -6.66 11.68 13.36
CA ASP A 25 -6.71 13.13 13.22
C ASP A 25 -5.66 13.55 12.18
N VAL A 26 -6.07 14.33 11.20
CA VAL A 26 -5.27 14.68 10.02
C VAL A 26 -5.22 16.19 9.86
N TYR A 27 -4.03 16.74 9.57
CA TYR A 27 -3.84 18.15 9.30
C TYR A 27 -2.81 18.37 8.19
N GLN A 28 -2.95 19.50 7.49
CA GLN A 28 -1.99 19.96 6.50
C GLN A 28 -0.87 20.73 7.20
N ARG A 29 0.38 20.33 6.96
CA ARG A 29 1.57 21.03 7.51
C ARG A 29 2.08 22.11 6.57
N ASP A 30 2.02 21.85 5.28
CA ASP A 30 2.47 22.73 4.20
C ASP A 30 1.71 22.39 2.90
N GLU A 31 1.98 23.10 1.80
CA GLU A 31 1.29 22.93 0.51
C GLU A 31 1.37 21.51 -0.07
N LYS A 32 2.27 20.64 0.41
CA LYS A 32 2.49 19.30 -0.15
C LYS A 32 2.41 18.18 0.87
N THR A 33 2.22 18.51 2.15
CA THR A 33 2.36 17.53 3.23
C THR A 33 1.14 17.46 4.13
N ILE A 34 0.62 16.24 4.25
CA ILE A 34 -0.38 15.84 5.22
C ILE A 34 0.29 15.03 6.33
N VAL A 35 -0.09 15.31 7.58
CA VAL A 35 0.36 14.58 8.76
C VAL A 35 -0.85 13.94 9.44
N GLY A 36 -0.70 12.69 9.86
CA GLY A 36 -1.68 11.95 10.65
C GLY A 36 -1.15 11.64 12.05
N GLU A 37 -2.05 11.68 13.03
CA GLU A 37 -1.81 11.30 14.42
C GLU A 37 -3.07 10.66 15.06
N ALA A 38 -2.88 9.94 16.16
CA ALA A 38 -4.00 9.44 16.94
C ALA A 38 -4.63 10.57 17.78
N PRO A 39 -5.97 10.60 17.91
CA PRO A 39 -6.62 11.36 18.98
C PRO A 39 -6.05 10.97 20.33
N LYS A 40 -5.85 11.93 21.24
CA LYS A 40 -5.21 11.70 22.55
C LYS A 40 -5.82 10.54 23.35
N ILE A 41 -7.14 10.37 23.28
CA ILE A 41 -7.88 9.30 23.98
C ILE A 41 -7.64 7.90 23.39
N LEU A 42 -7.24 7.81 22.13
CA LEU A 42 -6.98 6.55 21.42
C LEU A 42 -5.48 6.24 21.27
N ASN A 43 -4.61 7.03 21.92
CA ASN A 43 -3.18 6.90 21.71
C ASN A 43 -2.65 5.53 22.16
N HIS A 44 -1.90 4.87 21.28
CA HIS A 44 -1.36 3.50 21.43
C HIS A 44 -2.42 2.38 21.53
N LEU A 45 -3.71 2.70 21.49
CA LEU A 45 -4.78 1.72 21.62
C LEU A 45 -5.13 1.12 20.25
N LEU A 46 -5.49 -0.16 20.26
CA LEU A 46 -5.95 -0.90 19.08
C LEU A 46 -7.10 -1.82 19.48
N GLU A 47 -8.18 -1.85 18.69
CA GLU A 47 -9.33 -2.74 18.92
C GLU A 47 -9.19 -4.03 18.12
N ILE A 48 -9.23 -5.19 18.79
CA ILE A 48 -9.28 -6.49 18.13
C ILE A 48 -10.60 -7.17 18.48
N ARG A 49 -11.39 -7.47 17.44
CA ARG A 49 -12.66 -8.16 17.62
C ARG A 49 -12.47 -9.53 18.25
N GLY A 50 -13.24 -9.81 19.28
CA GLY A 50 -13.18 -11.06 20.05
C GLY A 50 -12.10 -11.07 21.14
N ILE A 51 -11.24 -10.06 21.22
CA ILE A 51 -10.25 -9.89 22.30
C ILE A 51 -10.58 -8.63 23.13
N GLY A 52 -10.86 -7.50 22.46
CA GLY A 52 -11.08 -6.20 23.08
C GLY A 52 -9.98 -5.19 22.72
N ILE A 53 -9.87 -4.15 23.53
CA ILE A 53 -8.86 -3.08 23.35
C ILE A 53 -7.54 -3.52 23.96
N ILE A 54 -6.45 -3.35 23.21
CA ILE A 54 -5.07 -3.59 23.66
C ILE A 54 -4.25 -2.32 23.60
N ASP A 55 -3.21 -2.23 24.44
CA ASP A 55 -2.19 -1.19 24.38
C ASP A 55 -0.95 -1.74 23.66
N VAL A 56 -0.68 -1.20 22.46
CA VAL A 56 0.41 -1.64 21.60
C VAL A 56 1.79 -1.29 22.17
N MET A 57 1.90 -0.15 22.88
CA MET A 57 3.16 0.25 23.51
C MET A 57 3.53 -0.72 24.63
N ASN A 58 2.57 -1.13 25.46
CA ASN A 58 2.84 -2.06 26.56
C ASN A 58 3.23 -3.46 26.06
N LEU A 59 2.63 -3.91 24.96
CA LEU A 59 2.85 -5.27 24.44
C LEU A 59 4.11 -5.39 23.57
N PHE A 60 4.45 -4.36 22.78
CA PHE A 60 5.51 -4.41 21.78
C PHE A 60 6.63 -3.38 21.99
N GLY A 61 6.51 -2.55 23.03
CA GLY A 61 7.51 -1.55 23.42
C GLY A 61 7.43 -0.25 22.62
N ALA A 62 8.23 0.74 23.04
CA ALA A 62 8.25 2.07 22.44
C ALA A 62 8.61 2.08 20.93
N GLY A 63 9.34 1.06 20.46
CA GLY A 63 9.69 0.91 19.04
C GLY A 63 8.54 0.55 18.12
N ALA A 64 7.40 0.12 18.68
CA ALA A 64 6.21 -0.32 17.93
C ALA A 64 5.17 0.78 17.72
N VAL A 65 5.38 1.98 18.28
CA VAL A 65 4.45 3.11 18.17
C VAL A 65 5.18 4.37 17.75
N ARG A 66 4.44 5.33 17.18
CA ARG A 66 4.94 6.65 16.82
C ARG A 66 3.81 7.65 16.96
N SER A 67 4.08 8.82 17.55
CA SER A 67 3.04 9.83 17.79
C SER A 67 2.38 10.37 16.53
N LYS A 68 3.16 10.59 15.46
CA LYS A 68 2.68 11.11 14.18
C LYS A 68 3.56 10.69 13.00
N SER A 69 3.01 10.73 11.81
CA SER A 69 3.74 10.51 10.56
C SER A 69 3.13 11.29 9.40
N GLU A 70 3.97 11.64 8.42
CA GLU A 70 3.48 12.11 7.12
C GLU A 70 2.71 10.99 6.41
N ILE A 71 1.60 11.33 5.77
CA ILE A 71 0.79 10.41 4.97
C ILE A 71 1.22 10.56 3.51
N GLN A 72 2.01 9.60 3.02
CA GLN A 72 2.60 9.66 1.68
C GLN A 72 1.92 8.73 0.67
N LEU A 73 1.20 7.72 1.16
CA LEU A 73 0.51 6.71 0.37
C LEU A 73 -0.74 6.25 1.12
N ILE A 74 -1.84 6.10 0.40
CA ILE A 74 -3.08 5.50 0.92
C ILE A 74 -3.25 4.13 0.30
N ILE A 75 -3.53 3.13 1.14
CA ILE A 75 -3.92 1.81 0.67
C ILE A 75 -5.39 1.61 1.02
N ASN A 76 -6.24 1.70 -0.01
CA ASN A 76 -7.66 1.50 0.11
C ASN A 76 -7.97 -0.01 -0.01
N LEU A 77 -8.37 -0.63 1.09
CA LEU A 77 -8.82 -2.02 1.08
C LEU A 77 -10.28 -2.07 0.63
N GLU A 78 -10.58 -2.92 -0.35
CA GLU A 78 -11.96 -3.15 -0.77
C GLU A 78 -12.28 -4.64 -0.90
N ASN A 79 -13.53 -5.01 -0.66
CA ASN A 79 -13.96 -6.39 -0.89
C ASN A 79 -13.83 -6.72 -2.38
N TRP A 80 -13.22 -7.86 -2.66
CA TRP A 80 -13.10 -8.34 -4.03
C TRP A 80 -14.49 -8.50 -4.67
N SER A 81 -14.62 -8.04 -5.91
CA SER A 81 -15.80 -8.22 -6.76
C SER A 81 -15.35 -8.59 -8.16
N ALA A 82 -16.10 -9.48 -8.81
CA ALA A 82 -15.87 -9.88 -10.20
C ALA A 82 -16.09 -8.73 -11.19
N ASP A 83 -16.94 -7.77 -10.83
CA ASP A 83 -17.34 -6.65 -11.69
C ASP A 83 -16.31 -5.51 -11.71
N LYS A 84 -15.28 -5.59 -10.86
CA LYS A 84 -14.25 -4.56 -10.75
C LYS A 84 -12.95 -4.98 -11.44
N ASN A 85 -12.43 -4.08 -12.27
CA ASN A 85 -11.11 -4.20 -12.84
C ASN A 85 -10.09 -3.57 -11.87
N TYR A 86 -9.15 -4.40 -11.41
CA TYR A 86 -8.05 -3.98 -10.56
C TYR A 86 -6.80 -3.75 -11.40
N ASP A 87 -5.99 -2.76 -11.02
CA ASP A 87 -4.71 -2.54 -11.65
C ASP A 87 -3.81 -3.78 -11.50
N ARG A 88 -3.32 -4.28 -12.64
CA ARG A 88 -2.40 -5.44 -12.68
C ARG A 88 -0.97 -5.04 -13.01
N ILE A 89 -0.78 -3.84 -13.57
CA ILE A 89 0.48 -3.41 -14.18
C ILE A 89 1.10 -2.26 -13.37
N GLY A 90 0.31 -1.55 -12.57
CA GLY A 90 0.76 -0.44 -11.71
C GLY A 90 0.80 0.89 -12.44
N THR A 91 -0.08 1.08 -13.43
CA THR A 91 -0.18 2.27 -14.30
C THR A 91 -1.28 3.23 -13.87
N LEU A 92 -2.21 2.80 -13.01
CA LEU A 92 -3.28 3.66 -12.53
C LEU A 92 -2.76 4.60 -11.42
N GLU A 93 -2.71 5.89 -11.74
CA GLU A 93 -2.39 6.95 -10.78
C GLU A 93 -3.67 7.45 -10.11
N ASP A 94 -4.14 6.70 -9.11
CA ASP A 94 -5.24 7.15 -8.26
C ASP A 94 -4.71 8.05 -7.13
N LYS A 95 -5.52 9.02 -6.70
CA LYS A 95 -5.16 9.97 -5.65
C LYS A 95 -6.39 10.27 -4.80
N ARG A 96 -6.16 10.57 -3.53
CA ARG A 96 -7.17 11.13 -2.63
C ARG A 96 -6.68 12.46 -2.10
N THR A 97 -7.51 13.47 -2.23
CA THR A 97 -7.22 14.81 -1.74
C THR A 97 -7.63 14.92 -0.26
N PHE A 98 -6.72 15.43 0.56
CA PHE A 98 -7.02 15.92 1.91
C PHE A 98 -6.66 17.41 1.96
N PHE A 99 -7.62 18.25 2.35
CA PHE A 99 -7.47 19.70 2.22
C PHE A 99 -7.10 20.06 0.77
N ASP A 100 -5.93 20.64 0.53
CA ASP A 100 -5.42 20.97 -0.81
C ASP A 100 -4.26 20.05 -1.27
N VAL A 101 -4.04 18.93 -0.59
CA VAL A 101 -2.93 18.00 -0.88
C VAL A 101 -3.44 16.69 -1.45
N ASP A 102 -3.00 16.37 -2.67
CA ASP A 102 -3.24 15.08 -3.30
C ASP A 102 -2.26 14.01 -2.81
N VAL A 103 -2.79 12.97 -2.17
CA VAL A 103 -2.00 11.82 -1.72
C VAL A 103 -2.25 10.63 -2.66
N PRO A 104 -1.19 10.01 -3.22
CA PRO A 104 -1.32 8.80 -4.03
C PRO A 104 -2.10 7.69 -3.32
N GLN A 105 -2.96 7.01 -4.05
CA GLN A 105 -3.81 5.93 -3.56
C GLN A 105 -3.61 4.65 -4.37
N ILE A 106 -3.58 3.52 -3.69
CA ILE A 106 -3.60 2.18 -4.29
C ILE A 106 -4.81 1.44 -3.71
N THR A 107 -5.62 0.84 -4.58
CA THR A 107 -6.76 0.01 -4.16
C THR A 107 -6.39 -1.46 -4.21
N VAL A 108 -6.53 -2.16 -3.07
CA VAL A 108 -6.18 -3.57 -2.92
C VAL A 108 -7.45 -4.40 -2.64
N PRO A 109 -7.76 -5.40 -3.49
CA PRO A 109 -8.86 -6.31 -3.23
C PRO A 109 -8.52 -7.28 -2.10
N VAL A 110 -9.44 -7.36 -1.14
CA VAL A 110 -9.43 -8.30 -0.03
C VAL A 110 -10.29 -9.51 -0.39
N LYS A 111 -9.68 -10.69 -0.29
CA LYS A 111 -10.30 -12.00 -0.47
C LYS A 111 -9.79 -12.92 0.63
N VAL A 112 -10.64 -13.83 1.11
CA VAL A 112 -10.26 -14.84 2.11
C VAL A 112 -8.99 -15.57 1.64
N GLY A 113 -8.01 -15.71 2.53
CA GLY A 113 -6.72 -16.35 2.26
C GLY A 113 -5.62 -15.42 1.73
N ARG A 114 -5.90 -14.14 1.42
CA ARG A 114 -4.84 -13.16 1.14
C ARG A 114 -4.25 -12.60 2.45
N ASN A 115 -2.92 -12.63 2.56
CA ASN A 115 -2.21 -11.89 3.60
C ASN A 115 -2.13 -10.41 3.18
N ILE A 116 -2.96 -9.57 3.77
CA ILE A 116 -3.05 -8.15 3.44
C ILE A 116 -1.83 -7.37 3.95
N SER A 117 -1.27 -7.77 5.08
CA SER A 117 -0.08 -7.15 5.68
C SER A 117 1.12 -7.20 4.74
N ILE A 118 1.37 -8.35 4.11
CA ILE A 118 2.41 -8.52 3.08
C ILE A 118 2.16 -7.61 1.87
N ILE A 119 0.91 -7.53 1.40
CA ILE A 119 0.57 -6.70 0.24
C ILE A 119 0.82 -5.22 0.56
N ILE A 120 0.45 -4.77 1.76
CA ILE A 120 0.69 -3.39 2.23
C ILE A 120 2.18 -3.07 2.27
N GLU A 121 3.01 -3.97 2.80
CA GLU A 121 4.46 -3.77 2.80
C GLU A 121 5.04 -3.67 1.39
N VAL A 122 4.65 -4.59 0.50
CA VAL A 122 5.12 -4.58 -0.89
C VAL A 122 4.69 -3.30 -1.59
N ALA A 123 3.46 -2.82 -1.36
CA ALA A 123 2.99 -1.55 -1.89
C ALA A 123 3.83 -0.37 -1.38
N ALA A 124 4.13 -0.31 -0.08
CA ALA A 124 4.99 0.72 0.50
C ALA A 124 6.43 0.66 -0.02
N MET A 125 7.00 -0.54 -0.18
CA MET A 125 8.33 -0.75 -0.76
C MET A 125 8.37 -0.33 -2.23
N ASN A 126 7.36 -0.72 -3.02
CA ASN A 126 7.26 -0.38 -4.43
C ASN A 126 7.09 1.13 -4.64
N TYR A 127 6.25 1.79 -3.82
CA TYR A 127 6.10 3.24 -3.82
C TYR A 127 7.44 3.94 -3.58
N ARG A 128 8.21 3.48 -2.57
CA ARG A 128 9.54 4.02 -2.29
C ARG A 128 10.52 3.77 -3.44
N ALA A 129 10.51 2.57 -4.02
CA ALA A 129 11.35 2.21 -5.15
C ALA A 129 11.10 3.11 -6.37
N LYS A 130 9.82 3.34 -6.73
CA LYS A 130 9.42 4.27 -7.80
C LYS A 130 9.90 5.69 -7.53
N LYS A 131 9.76 6.20 -6.29
CA LYS A 131 10.30 7.52 -5.90
C LYS A 131 11.83 7.62 -6.00
N MET A 132 12.53 6.51 -5.90
CA MET A 132 13.99 6.43 -6.07
C MET A 132 14.41 6.20 -7.54
N GLY A 133 13.46 6.17 -8.49
CA GLY A 133 13.72 5.98 -9.92
C GLY A 133 13.71 4.51 -10.38
N TYR A 134 13.39 3.57 -9.50
CA TYR A 134 13.28 2.15 -9.84
C TYR A 134 11.82 1.80 -10.14
N ASP A 135 11.44 1.89 -11.42
CA ASP A 135 10.10 1.51 -11.88
C ASP A 135 10.10 0.13 -12.57
N ALA A 136 9.55 -0.86 -11.87
CA ALA A 136 9.41 -2.22 -12.38
C ALA A 136 8.43 -2.32 -13.57
N THR A 137 7.42 -1.46 -13.62
CA THR A 137 6.45 -1.39 -14.73
C THR A 137 7.16 -0.94 -16.00
N LYS A 138 7.93 0.16 -15.93
CA LYS A 138 8.73 0.65 -17.05
C LYS A 138 9.73 -0.41 -17.53
N LYS A 139 10.42 -1.06 -16.59
CA LYS A 139 11.36 -2.14 -16.93
C LYS A 139 10.67 -3.31 -17.65
N PHE A 140 9.46 -3.66 -17.25
CA PHE A 140 8.68 -4.70 -17.92
C PHE A 140 8.29 -4.28 -19.35
N GLU A 141 7.82 -3.05 -19.54
CA GLU A 141 7.46 -2.50 -20.85
C GLU A 141 8.67 -2.48 -21.81
N ASP A 142 9.83 -2.03 -21.33
CA ASP A 142 11.08 -2.01 -22.10
C ASP A 142 11.47 -3.43 -22.57
N ASN A 143 11.40 -4.40 -21.67
CA ASN A 143 11.70 -5.81 -21.96
C ASN A 143 10.69 -6.44 -22.92
N LEU A 144 9.40 -6.12 -22.77
CA LEU A 144 8.34 -6.63 -23.63
C LEU A 144 8.53 -6.13 -25.08
N GLY A 145 8.90 -4.86 -25.24
CA GLY A 145 9.18 -4.29 -26.56
C GLY A 145 10.37 -4.98 -27.26
N LEU A 146 11.40 -5.37 -26.50
CA LEU A 146 12.53 -6.15 -27.05
C LEU A 146 12.09 -7.56 -27.45
N LEU A 147 11.35 -8.25 -26.58
CA LEU A 147 10.88 -9.61 -26.84
C LEU A 147 9.96 -9.70 -28.08
N ILE A 148 9.10 -8.72 -28.30
CA ILE A 148 8.24 -8.66 -29.49
C ILE A 148 9.09 -8.57 -30.76
N LYS A 149 10.09 -7.68 -30.80
CA LYS A 149 11.00 -7.53 -31.95
C LYS A 149 11.79 -8.82 -32.23
N GLU A 150 12.28 -9.48 -31.19
CA GLU A 150 13.00 -10.75 -31.34
C GLU A 150 12.10 -11.85 -31.92
N ASN A 151 10.86 -11.93 -31.48
CA ASN A 151 9.91 -12.92 -31.97
C ASN A 151 9.52 -12.67 -33.43
N GLU A 152 9.30 -11.40 -33.83
CA GLU A 152 9.04 -11.04 -35.23
C GLU A 152 10.21 -11.39 -36.16
N ALA A 153 11.45 -11.19 -35.71
CA ALA A 153 12.65 -11.54 -36.48
C ALA A 153 12.79 -13.07 -36.67
N LYS A 154 12.45 -13.87 -35.65
CA LYS A 154 12.44 -15.33 -35.74
C LYS A 154 11.36 -15.84 -36.70
N THR A 155 10.15 -15.30 -36.64
CA THR A 155 9.05 -15.71 -37.53
C THR A 155 9.34 -15.41 -39.00
N LYS A 156 10.05 -14.32 -39.31
CA LYS A 156 10.47 -14.02 -40.70
C LYS A 156 11.52 -15.01 -41.21
N ASN A 157 12.51 -15.37 -40.39
CA ASN A 157 13.53 -16.33 -40.77
C ASN A 157 12.99 -17.76 -40.95
N ASP A 158 11.96 -18.16 -40.18
CA ASP A 158 11.33 -19.47 -40.31
C ASP A 158 10.37 -19.57 -41.52
N GLY A 159 9.94 -18.44 -42.08
CA GLY A 159 9.05 -18.35 -43.24
C GLY A 159 9.76 -18.37 -44.59
N GLU A 160 11.02 -17.97 -44.68
CA GLU A 160 11.84 -17.99 -45.91
C GLU A 160 12.48 -19.37 -46.19
N GLY A 161 12.30 -20.33 -45.29
CA GLY A 161 12.83 -21.70 -45.42
C GLY A 161 11.86 -22.73 -46.03
N LYS A 162 10.75 -22.31 -46.65
CA LYS A 162 9.80 -23.19 -47.37
C LYS A 162 9.71 -22.88 -48.85
#